data_AF-A0A2S9FB44-F1
#
_entry.id   AF-A0A2S9FB44-F1
#
_cell.length_a   1.000
_cell.length_b   1.000
_cell.length_c   1.000
_cell.angle_alpha   90.00
_cell.angle_beta   90.00
_cell.angle_gamma   90.00
#
_symmetry.space_group_name_H-M   'P 1'
#
loop_
_entity.id
_entity.type
_entity.pdbx_description
1 polymer ?
#
loop_
_entity_poly.entity_id
_entity_poly.type
_entity_poly.pdbx_seq_one_letter_code
_entity_poly.pdbx_strand_id
1 'polypeptide(L)'
;IGFAAACEAQKLAEAAGIDLQKLGRVVRHSDAQSGGPGAIMARDDTKPLQPDHFLYDMFVHTRGLAEKDLGLALGLGQATGVDLPLAEIALRDLAAGLGVPHTTSTVKE
;
A
#
# COMPACT_ATOMS: atom_id res chain seq x y z
N ILE A 1 -13.30 -3.42 -2.98
CA ILE A 1 -12.42 -2.99 -1.87
C ILE A 1 -11.84 -1.58 -2.07
N GLY A 2 -11.34 -1.22 -3.26
CA GLY A 2 -10.69 0.09 -3.51
C GLY A 2 -11.51 1.33 -3.13
N PHE A 3 -12.82 1.36 -3.40
CA PHE A 3 -13.67 2.49 -2.96
C PHE A 3 -13.80 2.60 -1.45
N ALA A 4 -13.78 1.48 -0.70
CA ALA A 4 -13.78 1.53 0.76
C ALA A 4 -12.46 2.11 1.30
N ALA A 5 -11.32 1.74 0.71
CA ALA A 5 -10.02 2.33 1.02
C ALA A 5 -9.99 3.83 0.69
N ALA A 6 -10.61 4.26 -0.41
CA ALA A 6 -10.75 5.67 -0.75
C ALA A 6 -11.61 6.45 0.27
N CYS A 7 -12.66 5.83 0.83
CA CYS A 7 -13.45 6.44 1.90
C CYS A 7 -12.64 6.55 3.20
N GLU A 8 -11.84 5.55 3.55
CA GLU A 8 -10.95 5.57 4.71
C GLU A 8 -9.86 6.65 4.57
N ALA A 9 -9.23 6.76 3.40
CA ALA A 9 -8.26 7.81 3.10
C ALA A 9 -8.88 9.22 3.21
N GLN A 10 -10.14 9.40 2.79
CA GLN A 10 -10.85 10.67 2.94
C GLN A 10 -11.10 11.03 4.40
N LYS A 11 -11.45 10.07 5.27
CA LYS A 11 -11.61 10.32 6.71
C LYS A 11 -10.29 10.78 7.33
N LEU A 12 -9.19 10.12 6.99
CA LEU A 12 -7.86 10.51 7.46
C LEU A 12 -7.49 11.93 6.99
N ALA A 13 -7.74 12.22 5.71
CA ALA A 13 -7.47 13.53 5.13
C ALA A 13 -8.29 14.64 5.78
N GLU A 14 -9.59 14.42 6.00
CA GLU A 14 -10.46 15.38 6.69
C GLU A 14 -9.97 15.66 8.11
N ALA A 15 -9.65 14.62 8.88
CA ALA A 15 -9.13 14.77 10.25
C ALA A 15 -7.76 15.45 10.30
N ALA A 16 -6.96 15.33 9.24
CA ALA A 16 -5.67 16.03 9.07
C ALA A 16 -5.81 17.45 8.49
N GLY A 17 -7.02 17.95 8.24
CA GLY A 17 -7.26 19.29 7.69
C GLY A 17 -6.98 19.42 6.19
N ILE A 18 -6.99 18.31 5.44
CA ILE A 18 -6.75 18.28 3.99
C ILE A 18 -8.08 18.43 3.24
N ASP A 19 -8.10 19.31 2.24
CA ASP A 19 -9.24 19.51 1.35
C ASP A 19 -9.50 18.27 0.47
N LEU A 20 -10.68 17.67 0.62
CA LEU A 20 -11.05 16.43 -0.07
C LEU A 20 -11.13 16.59 -1.60
N GLN A 21 -11.44 17.78 -2.11
CA GLN A 21 -11.50 18.04 -3.54
C GLN A 21 -10.09 18.10 -4.15
N LYS A 22 -9.12 18.69 -3.43
CA LYS A 22 -7.69 18.67 -3.79
C LYS A 22 -7.15 17.24 -3.75
N LEU A 23 -7.43 16.50 -2.68
CA LEU A 23 -7.05 15.08 -2.57
C LEU A 23 -7.59 14.29 -3.77
N GLY A 24 -8.89 14.38 -4.05
CA GLY A 24 -9.51 13.65 -5.15
C GLY A 24 -8.94 14.02 -6.53
N ARG A 25 -8.56 15.28 -6.76
CA ARG A 25 -7.90 15.70 -8.01
C ARG A 25 -6.51 15.07 -8.15
N VAL A 26 -5.71 15.07 -7.09
CA VAL A 26 -4.37 14.46 -7.09
C VAL A 26 -4.47 12.97 -7.35
N VAL A 27 -5.31 12.25 -6.61
CA VAL A 27 -5.48 10.78 -6.75
C VAL A 27 -5.87 10.42 -8.19
N ARG A 28 -6.91 11.06 -8.75
CA ARG A 28 -7.34 10.75 -10.13
C ARG A 28 -6.28 11.07 -11.19
N HIS A 29 -5.54 12.16 -11.01
CA HIS A 29 -4.47 12.53 -11.94
C HIS A 29 -3.30 11.53 -11.87
N SER A 30 -2.85 11.20 -10.67
CA SER A 30 -1.78 10.23 -10.44
C SER A 30 -2.15 8.83 -10.90
N ASP A 31 -3.39 8.38 -10.67
CA ASP A 31 -3.87 7.08 -11.16
C ASP A 31 -3.90 7.03 -12.69
N ALA A 32 -4.34 8.11 -13.36
CA ALA A 32 -4.36 8.17 -14.82
C ALA A 32 -2.95 8.08 -15.45
N GLN A 33 -1.91 8.54 -14.74
CA GLN A 33 -0.52 8.48 -15.18
C GLN A 33 0.13 7.12 -14.85
N SER A 34 -0.15 6.56 -13.66
CA SER A 34 0.50 5.35 -13.14
C SER A 34 -0.23 4.05 -13.51
N GLY A 35 -1.48 4.12 -13.96
CA GLY A 35 -2.35 2.96 -14.21
C GLY A 35 -3.19 2.53 -12.99
N GLY A 36 -3.05 3.23 -11.85
CA GLY A 36 -3.78 2.94 -10.62
C GLY A 36 -3.53 1.52 -10.10
N PRO A 37 -4.47 0.92 -9.34
CA PRO A 37 -4.29 -0.40 -8.74
C PRO A 37 -4.03 -1.55 -9.73
N GLY A 38 -4.45 -1.39 -10.99
CA GLY A 38 -4.22 -2.38 -12.04
C GLY A 38 -2.75 -2.53 -12.45
N ALA A 39 -1.91 -1.53 -12.17
CA ALA A 39 -0.51 -1.51 -12.58
C ALA A 39 0.33 -2.66 -11.99
N ILE A 40 -0.07 -3.23 -10.84
CA ILE A 40 0.61 -4.37 -10.20
C ILE A 40 0.07 -5.74 -10.65
N MET A 41 -0.97 -5.78 -11.50
CA MET A 41 -1.59 -7.02 -11.96
C MET A 41 -0.87 -7.59 -13.20
N ALA A 42 0.45 -7.81 -13.08
CA ALA A 42 1.34 -8.18 -14.18
C ALA A 42 2.02 -9.55 -13.99
N ARG A 43 1.46 -10.42 -13.12
CA ARG A 43 1.97 -11.76 -12.84
C ARG A 43 1.08 -12.85 -13.42
N ASP A 44 1.69 -13.96 -13.81
CA ASP A 44 0.97 -15.14 -14.30
C ASP A 44 0.29 -15.93 -13.16
N ASP A 45 0.88 -15.93 -11.95
CA ASP A 45 0.31 -16.54 -10.76
C ASP A 45 0.62 -15.75 -9.47
N THR A 46 0.08 -16.22 -8.34
CA THR A 46 0.21 -15.58 -7.03
C THR A 46 1.34 -16.16 -6.18
N LYS A 47 2.18 -17.03 -6.73
CA LYS A 47 3.29 -17.61 -5.98
C LYS A 47 4.33 -16.54 -5.63
N PRO A 48 5.19 -16.79 -4.63
CA PRO A 48 6.35 -15.94 -4.38
C PRO A 48 7.22 -15.82 -5.64
N LEU A 49 7.63 -14.60 -5.96
CA LEU A 49 8.52 -14.30 -7.07
C LEU A 49 9.92 -14.82 -6.75
N GLN A 50 10.54 -15.49 -7.73
CA GLN A 50 11.96 -15.82 -7.64
C GLN A 50 12.82 -14.56 -7.82
N PRO A 51 14.02 -14.49 -7.22
CA PRO A 51 14.89 -13.31 -7.32
C PRO A 51 15.27 -12.89 -8.74
N ASP A 52 15.27 -13.82 -9.70
CA ASP A 52 15.57 -13.59 -11.12
C ASP A 52 14.33 -13.19 -11.95
N HIS A 53 13.14 -13.16 -11.37
CA HIS A 53 11.92 -12.73 -12.04
C HIS A 53 11.98 -11.21 -12.34
N PHE A 54 11.62 -10.79 -13.54
CA PHE A 54 11.77 -9.39 -14.00
C PHE A 54 11.03 -8.34 -13.14
N LEU A 55 9.98 -8.74 -12.42
CA LEU A 55 9.25 -7.88 -11.47
C LEU A 55 9.83 -7.85 -10.05
N TYR A 56 10.77 -8.75 -9.71
CA TYR A 56 11.19 -8.99 -8.33
C TYR A 56 11.68 -7.70 -7.66
N ASP A 57 12.70 -7.06 -8.23
CA ASP A 57 13.30 -5.84 -7.65
C ASP A 57 12.30 -4.68 -7.59
N MET A 58 11.46 -4.53 -8.61
CA MET A 58 10.40 -3.52 -8.65
C MET A 58 9.39 -3.73 -7.52
N PHE A 59 8.99 -4.96 -7.26
CA PHE A 59 8.02 -5.29 -6.21
C PHE A 59 8.65 -5.24 -4.82
N VAL A 60 9.93 -5.57 -4.66
CA VAL A 60 10.69 -5.32 -3.42
C VAL A 60 10.75 -3.82 -3.13
N HIS A 61 11.02 -2.99 -4.14
CA HIS A 61 11.03 -1.53 -3.99
C HIS A 61 9.63 -1.00 -3.63
N THR A 62 8.59 -1.45 -4.34
CA THR A 62 7.18 -1.10 -4.08
C THR A 62 6.78 -1.48 -2.65
N ARG A 63 7.14 -2.69 -2.19
CA ARG A 63 6.90 -3.14 -0.81
C ARG A 63 7.52 -2.15 0.18
N GLY A 64 8.78 -1.78 0.00
CA GLY A 64 9.47 -0.85 0.91
C GLY A 64 8.82 0.53 0.98
N LEU A 65 8.42 1.09 -0.17
CA LEU A 65 7.68 2.36 -0.20
C LEU A 65 6.33 2.25 0.50
N ALA A 66 5.56 1.21 0.18
CA ALA A 66 4.22 1.04 0.71
C ALA A 66 4.22 0.78 2.22
N GLU A 67 5.13 -0.06 2.74
CA GLU A 67 5.27 -0.30 4.18
C GLU A 67 5.63 0.99 4.94
N LYS A 68 6.55 1.79 4.39
CA LYS A 68 6.92 3.10 4.95
C LYS A 68 5.72 4.04 4.99
N ASP A 69 5.02 4.20 3.87
CA ASP A 69 3.92 5.16 3.74
C ASP A 69 2.67 4.72 4.53
N LEU A 70 2.36 3.43 4.56
CA LEU A 70 1.31 2.88 5.42
C LEU A 70 1.64 3.06 6.91
N GLY A 71 2.89 2.83 7.31
CA GLY A 71 3.33 3.10 8.68
C GLY A 71 3.14 4.57 9.08
N LEU A 72 3.48 5.50 8.19
CA LEU A 72 3.24 6.94 8.40
C LEU A 72 1.75 7.28 8.47
N ALA A 73 0.93 6.70 7.58
CA ALA A 73 -0.52 6.91 7.57
C ALA A 73 -1.18 6.39 8.85
N LEU A 74 -0.78 5.22 9.34
CA LEU A 74 -1.25 4.66 10.61
C LEU A 74 -0.84 5.54 11.80
N GLY A 75 0.40 6.02 11.82
CA GLY A 75 0.85 6.98 12.83
C GLY A 75 0.04 8.28 12.82
N LEU A 76 -0.30 8.80 11.62
CA LEU A 76 -1.18 9.94 11.49
C LEU A 76 -2.60 9.64 11.99
N GLY A 77 -3.16 8.47 11.65
CA GLY A 77 -4.46 8.01 12.13
C GLY A 77 -4.53 7.98 13.65
N GLN A 78 -3.50 7.44 14.31
CA GLN A 78 -3.36 7.47 15.77
C GLN A 78 -3.33 8.90 16.32
N ALA A 79 -2.57 9.80 15.69
CA ALA A 79 -2.46 11.20 16.12
C ALA A 79 -3.76 11.99 15.94
N THR A 80 -4.59 11.65 14.94
CA THR A 80 -5.85 12.32 14.65
C THR A 80 -7.09 11.61 15.21
N GLY A 81 -6.92 10.46 15.87
CA GLY A 81 -8.03 9.65 16.40
C GLY A 81 -8.90 9.00 15.32
N VAL A 82 -8.31 8.65 14.17
CA VAL A 82 -9.00 7.99 13.05
C VAL A 82 -8.56 6.54 12.96
N ASP A 83 -9.51 5.62 13.02
CA ASP A 83 -9.27 4.20 12.78
C ASP A 83 -9.07 3.92 11.29
N LEU A 84 -8.01 3.16 10.96
CA LEU A 84 -7.63 2.83 9.59
C LEU A 84 -7.52 1.29 9.38
N PRO A 85 -8.61 0.53 9.59
CA PRO A 85 -8.56 -0.93 9.56
C PRO A 85 -8.14 -1.50 8.20
N LEU A 86 -8.43 -0.83 7.08
CA LEU A 86 -7.95 -1.29 5.77
C LEU A 86 -6.46 -1.04 5.58
N ALA A 87 -5.94 0.09 6.07
CA ALA A 87 -4.50 0.35 6.07
C ALA A 87 -3.73 -0.65 6.94
N GLU A 88 -4.29 -1.09 8.08
CA GLU A 88 -3.69 -2.14 8.92
C GLU A 88 -3.60 -3.48 8.19
N ILE A 89 -4.68 -3.91 7.53
CA ILE A 89 -4.69 -5.12 6.71
C ILE A 89 -3.69 -5.00 5.56
N ALA A 90 -3.64 -3.86 4.90
CA ALA A 90 -2.68 -3.60 3.82
C ALA A 90 -1.24 -3.73 4.32
N LEU A 91 -0.89 -3.12 5.46
CA LEU A 91 0.47 -3.20 6.01
C LEU A 91 0.86 -4.64 6.36
N ARG A 92 -0.09 -5.41 6.93
CA ARG A 92 0.14 -6.82 7.29
C ARG A 92 0.39 -7.71 6.07
N ASP A 93 -0.41 -7.55 5.01
CA ASP A 93 -0.51 -8.56 3.95
C ASP A 93 0.20 -8.18 2.65
N LEU A 94 0.54 -6.90 2.43
CA LEU A 94 1.00 -6.43 1.12
C LEU A 94 2.28 -7.13 0.63
N ALA A 95 3.26 -7.36 1.50
CA ALA A 95 4.51 -8.02 1.12
C ALA A 95 4.27 -9.42 0.53
N ALA A 96 3.43 -10.23 1.20
CA ALA A 96 3.04 -11.54 0.72
C ALA A 96 2.14 -11.45 -0.52
N GLY A 97 1.22 -10.48 -0.57
CA GLY A 97 0.35 -10.23 -1.70
C GLY A 97 1.10 -9.89 -2.99
N LEU A 98 2.18 -9.10 -2.90
CA LEU A 98 3.08 -8.80 -4.01
C LEU A 98 3.93 -10.03 -4.42
N GLY A 99 4.00 -11.09 -3.62
CA GLY A 99 4.87 -12.23 -3.88
C GLY A 99 6.32 -11.99 -3.50
N VAL A 100 6.62 -10.97 -2.67
CA VAL A 100 7.95 -10.68 -2.14
C VAL A 100 7.90 -10.64 -0.61
N PRO A 101 7.49 -11.75 0.05
CA PRO A 101 7.39 -11.78 1.51
C PRO A 101 8.75 -11.52 2.16
N HIS A 102 8.73 -10.99 3.38
CA HIS A 102 9.94 -10.91 4.19
C HIS A 102 10.44 -12.32 4.49
N THR A 103 11.74 -12.55 4.29
CA THR A 103 12.37 -13.79 4.76
C THR A 103 12.40 -13.75 6.28
N THR A 104 11.62 -14.61 6.94
CA THR A 104 11.85 -14.89 8.35
C THR A 104 13.26 -15.46 8.47
N SER A 105 14.21 -14.71 9.03
CA SER A 105 15.46 -15.29 9.49
C SER A 105 15.14 -16.21 10.66
N THR A 106 14.79 -17.46 10.39
CA THR A 106 14.95 -18.54 11.37
C THR A 106 16.40 -18.96 11.33
N VAL A 107 17.26 -18.14 11.92
CA VAL A 107 18.50 -18.64 12.52
C VAL A 107 18.20 -18.71 14.02
N LYS A 108 17.87 -19.90 14.49
CA LYS A 108 18.15 -20.30 15.87
C LYS A 108 18.99 -21.55 15.76
N GLU A 109 20.25 -21.41 16.19
CA GLU A 109 21.14 -22.50 16.58
C GLU A 109 20.48 -23.40 17.64
#